data_AF-A0A6B3AYM9-F1
#
_entry.id   AF-A0A6B3AYM9-F1
#
_cell.length_a   1.000
_cell.length_b   1.000
_cell.length_c   1.000
_cell.angle_alpha   90.00
_cell.angle_beta   90.00
_cell.angle_gamma   90.00
#
_symmetry.space_group_name_H-M   'P 1'
#
loop_
_entity.id
_entity.type
_entity.pdbx_description
1 polymer ?
#
loop_
_entity_poly.entity_id
_entity_poly.type
_entity_poly.pdbx_seq_one_letter_code
_entity_poly.pdbx_strand_id
1 'polypeptide(L)'
;AVGQRPGAVVAAGTGLIALGTDLTRWRRADGWGHLLGDSGGGAWIGRAGLDAAMRAYDGRRGGSPALLTRLEAVFGPPQELPGLLYPRADRPALLASFAPEVAACADRDPVAAGILREAAAHIAEAAAAVCPEADADEDACEVALTGGLFRMGEPLLVPLREELARLLPGARAVPGSGDPLIGALRIAQALDTGGLRLPHHPTLLCVPAPGPRP
;
A
#
# COMPACT_ATOMS: atom_id res chain seq x y z
N ALA A 1 -10.73 5.54 -8.76
CA ALA A 1 -10.67 5.06 -7.37
C ALA A 1 -11.99 5.38 -6.63
N VAL A 2 -12.16 6.55 -5.99
CA VAL A 2 -13.45 6.94 -5.34
C VAL A 2 -14.24 8.02 -6.11
N GLY A 3 -13.59 8.74 -7.04
CA GLY A 3 -14.21 9.81 -7.83
C GLY A 3 -14.31 11.12 -7.04
N GLN A 4 -15.26 12.00 -7.41
CA GLN A 4 -15.56 13.23 -6.67
C GLN A 4 -16.55 12.98 -5.53
N ARG A 5 -16.24 12.00 -4.67
CA ARG A 5 -17.05 11.57 -3.51
C ARG A 5 -16.16 11.44 -2.27
N PRO A 6 -16.71 11.60 -1.06
CA PRO A 6 -15.99 11.29 0.17
C PRO A 6 -15.48 9.85 0.17
N GLY A 7 -14.28 9.63 0.69
CA GLY A 7 -13.70 8.30 0.80
C GLY A 7 -12.18 8.30 0.89
N ALA A 8 -11.62 7.10 0.84
CA ALA A 8 -10.20 6.83 0.90
C ALA A 8 -9.71 6.01 -0.29
N VAL A 9 -8.45 6.20 -0.65
CA VAL A 9 -7.72 5.42 -1.64
C VAL A 9 -6.42 4.96 -1.01
N VAL A 10 -6.17 3.66 -1.04
CA VAL A 10 -4.92 3.06 -0.65
C VAL A 10 -4.21 2.56 -1.90
N ALA A 11 -3.06 3.14 -2.21
CA ALA A 11 -2.19 2.72 -3.29
C ALA A 11 -1.02 1.91 -2.71
N ALA A 12 -0.98 0.61 -3.00
CA ALA A 12 0.01 -0.32 -2.50
C ALA A 12 0.75 -1.03 -3.65
N GLY A 13 2.07 -0.88 -3.69
CA GLY A 13 2.97 -1.48 -4.66
C GLY A 13 4.30 -1.80 -4.00
N THR A 14 5.42 -1.32 -4.57
CA THR A 14 6.70 -1.31 -3.87
C THR A 14 6.62 -0.56 -2.53
N GLY A 15 5.95 0.60 -2.53
CA GLY A 15 5.63 1.39 -1.35
C GLY A 15 4.13 1.35 -0.99
N LEU A 16 3.72 2.18 -0.02
CA LEU A 16 2.33 2.33 0.40
C LEU A 16 2.01 3.82 0.61
N ILE A 17 0.86 4.27 0.11
CA ILE A 17 0.29 5.56 0.47
C ILE A 17 -1.23 5.46 0.59
N ALA A 18 -1.79 6.10 1.61
CA ALA A 18 -3.23 6.27 1.76
C ALA A 18 -3.59 7.76 1.64
N LEU A 19 -4.61 8.06 0.84
CA LEU A 19 -5.17 9.39 0.66
C LEU A 19 -6.67 9.35 0.91
N GLY A 20 -7.21 10.35 1.59
CA GLY A 20 -8.64 10.46 1.80
C GLY A 20 -9.12 11.90 1.73
N THR A 21 -10.41 12.07 1.47
CA THR A 21 -11.05 13.39 1.38
C THR A 21 -12.53 13.29 1.73
N ASP A 22 -13.03 14.30 2.44
CA ASP A 22 -14.47 14.56 2.63
C ASP A 22 -14.99 15.62 1.67
N LEU A 23 -14.23 15.89 0.59
CA LEU A 23 -14.42 16.98 -0.37
C LEU A 23 -14.17 18.40 0.20
N THR A 24 -13.87 18.54 1.49
CA THR A 24 -13.48 19.82 2.10
C THR A 24 -11.98 19.91 2.35
N ARG A 25 -11.35 18.79 2.74
CA ARG A 25 -9.91 18.70 3.00
C ARG A 25 -9.32 17.37 2.56
N TRP A 26 -8.01 17.38 2.29
CA TRP A 26 -7.24 16.16 2.07
C TRP A 26 -6.66 15.63 3.38
N ARG A 27 -6.62 14.30 3.50
CA ARG A 27 -5.89 13.56 4.53
C ARG A 27 -4.89 12.64 3.83
N ARG A 28 -3.69 12.49 4.39
CA ARG A 28 -2.67 11.55 3.91
C ARG A 28 -2.13 10.76 5.09
N ALA A 29 -1.98 9.46 4.89
CA ALA A 29 -1.20 8.59 5.76
C ALA A 29 -0.18 7.82 4.93
N ASP A 30 0.99 7.64 5.52
CA ASP A 30 2.14 6.98 4.90
C ASP A 30 2.61 7.64 3.57
N GLY A 31 3.38 6.90 2.77
CA GLY A 31 4.05 7.39 1.57
C GLY A 31 5.35 8.13 1.88
N TRP A 32 6.05 7.72 2.94
CA TRP A 32 7.31 8.34 3.37
C TRP A 32 8.56 7.59 2.88
N GLY A 33 8.37 6.56 2.06
CA GLY A 33 9.43 5.72 1.54
C GLY A 33 9.83 4.61 2.51
N HIS A 34 10.39 3.53 1.95
CA HIS A 34 10.78 2.29 2.67
C HIS A 34 11.63 2.41 3.95
N LEU A 35 12.21 3.59 4.25
CA LEU A 35 12.99 3.82 5.48
C LEU A 35 12.16 4.41 6.62
N LEU A 36 11.15 5.22 6.29
CA LEU A 36 10.37 6.01 7.24
C LEU A 36 8.86 5.69 7.19
N GLY A 37 8.45 4.81 6.29
CA GLY A 37 7.08 4.41 6.06
C GLY A 37 7.01 3.28 5.04
N ASP A 38 6.05 3.36 4.13
CA ASP A 38 5.62 2.30 3.23
C ASP A 38 5.27 1.00 3.98
N SER A 39 4.69 1.13 5.18
CA SER A 39 4.45 0.01 6.09
C SER A 39 3.40 -0.92 5.49
N GLY A 40 3.70 -2.21 5.40
CA GLY A 40 2.84 -3.17 4.68
C GLY A 40 2.91 -3.10 3.15
N GLY A 41 3.69 -2.17 2.57
CA GLY A 41 4.04 -2.18 1.16
C GLY A 41 4.93 -3.37 0.77
N GLY A 42 5.15 -3.58 -0.53
CA GLY A 42 5.96 -4.70 -1.03
C GLY A 42 7.38 -4.71 -0.47
N ALA A 43 8.04 -3.54 -0.41
CA ALA A 43 9.39 -3.42 0.16
C ALA A 43 9.42 -3.79 1.64
N TRP A 44 8.37 -3.44 2.38
CA TRP A 44 8.22 -3.82 3.78
C TRP A 44 8.06 -5.34 3.94
N ILE A 45 7.14 -5.95 3.17
CA ILE A 45 6.88 -7.40 3.21
C ILE A 45 8.14 -8.18 2.85
N GLY A 46 8.79 -7.81 1.74
CA GLY A 46 9.99 -8.48 1.29
C GLY A 46 11.16 -8.31 2.27
N ARG A 47 11.34 -7.12 2.87
CA ARG A 47 12.32 -6.90 3.94
C ARG A 47 12.05 -7.79 5.14
N ALA A 48 10.80 -7.87 5.60
CA ALA A 48 10.42 -8.72 6.73
C ALA A 48 10.66 -10.21 6.41
N GLY A 49 10.37 -10.63 5.18
CA GLY A 49 10.65 -11.98 4.69
C GLY A 49 12.14 -12.31 4.66
N LEU A 50 12.96 -11.38 4.15
CA LEU A 50 14.42 -11.53 4.14
C LEU A 50 15.01 -11.52 5.56
N ASP A 51 14.50 -10.70 6.49
CA ASP A 51 14.92 -10.75 7.89
C ASP A 51 14.61 -12.13 8.52
N ALA A 52 13.41 -12.67 8.27
CA ALA A 52 13.05 -14.00 8.73
C ALA A 52 13.92 -15.11 8.11
N ALA A 53 14.28 -15.00 6.84
CA ALA A 53 15.21 -15.91 6.18
C ALA A 53 16.62 -15.83 6.82
N MET A 54 17.16 -14.62 7.00
CA MET A 54 18.47 -14.43 7.64
C MET A 54 18.48 -14.88 9.10
N ARG A 55 17.38 -14.71 9.84
CA ARG A 55 17.23 -15.30 11.18
C ARG A 55 17.36 -16.82 11.16
N ALA A 56 16.77 -17.50 10.18
CA ALA A 56 16.91 -18.95 10.06
C ALA A 56 18.36 -19.33 9.73
N TYR A 57 19.02 -18.59 8.83
CA TYR A 57 20.43 -18.78 8.52
C TYR A 57 21.34 -18.64 9.75
N ASP A 58 21.10 -17.63 10.58
CA ASP A 58 21.85 -17.38 11.82
C ASP A 58 21.50 -18.35 12.97
N GLY A 59 20.47 -19.20 12.83
CA GLY A 59 19.91 -19.99 13.94
C GLY A 59 19.18 -19.16 15.00
N ARG A 60 18.76 -17.92 14.67
CA ARG A 60 18.02 -17.03 15.56
C ARG A 60 16.53 -17.38 15.62
N ARG A 61 15.91 -17.11 16.78
CA ARG A 61 14.46 -17.23 16.95
C ARG A 61 13.69 -16.33 15.98
N GLY A 62 12.51 -16.80 15.56
CA GLY A 62 11.66 -16.11 14.60
C GLY A 62 12.15 -16.25 13.15
N GLY A 63 13.07 -17.18 12.88
CA GLY A 63 13.50 -17.51 11.53
C GLY A 63 12.52 -18.44 10.81
N SER A 64 12.51 -18.37 9.48
CA SER A 64 11.77 -19.29 8.61
C SER A 64 12.71 -20.05 7.68
N PRO A 65 12.83 -21.39 7.85
CA PRO A 65 13.56 -22.23 6.90
C PRO A 65 12.95 -22.20 5.50
N ALA A 66 11.63 -22.04 5.37
CA ALA A 66 10.96 -21.95 4.09
C ALA A 66 11.38 -20.68 3.34
N LEU A 67 11.39 -19.53 4.02
CA LEU A 67 11.83 -18.27 3.44
C LEU A 67 13.34 -18.25 3.16
N LEU A 68 14.14 -18.96 3.96
CA LEU A 68 15.56 -19.16 3.67
C LEU A 68 15.75 -19.90 2.33
N THR A 69 15.05 -21.01 2.12
CA THR A 69 15.07 -21.73 0.84
C THR A 69 14.65 -20.83 -0.34
N ARG A 70 13.64 -19.96 -0.15
CA ARG A 70 13.24 -19.01 -1.21
C ARG A 70 14.29 -17.92 -1.43
N LEU A 71 14.91 -17.40 -0.37
CA LEU A 71 16.02 -16.44 -0.48
C LEU A 71 17.15 -17.04 -1.30
N GLU A 72 17.58 -18.26 -0.98
CA GLU A 72 18.65 -18.96 -1.69
C GLU A 72 18.32 -19.17 -3.18
N ALA A 73 17.07 -19.51 -3.49
CA ALA A 73 16.60 -19.68 -4.87
C ALA A 73 16.58 -18.38 -5.68
N VAL A 74 16.29 -17.23 -5.04
CA VAL A 74 16.11 -15.95 -5.74
C VAL A 74 17.39 -15.12 -5.78
N PHE A 75 18.13 -15.08 -4.68
CA PHE A 75 19.29 -14.20 -4.50
C PHE A 75 20.61 -14.95 -4.37
N GLY A 76 20.59 -16.28 -4.30
CA GLY A 76 21.80 -17.08 -4.07
C GLY A 76 22.21 -17.11 -2.59
N PRO A 77 23.50 -17.34 -2.30
CA PRO A 77 23.95 -17.62 -0.93
C PRO A 77 23.60 -16.48 0.06
N PRO A 78 23.06 -16.79 1.26
CA PRO A 78 22.54 -15.75 2.17
C PRO A 78 23.60 -14.73 2.60
N GLN A 79 24.86 -15.15 2.76
CA GLN A 79 25.98 -14.25 3.11
C GLN A 79 26.28 -13.19 2.04
N GLU A 80 25.84 -13.37 0.80
CA GLU A 80 26.05 -12.42 -0.30
C GLU A 80 24.95 -11.35 -0.39
N LEU A 81 23.81 -11.56 0.29
CA LEU A 81 22.66 -10.65 0.24
C LEU A 81 23.02 -9.19 0.58
N PRO A 82 23.84 -8.87 1.60
CA PRO A 82 24.27 -7.49 1.85
C PRO A 82 24.95 -6.83 0.64
N GLY A 83 25.81 -7.57 -0.06
CA GLY A 83 26.53 -7.08 -1.24
C GLY A 83 25.62 -6.85 -2.44
N LEU A 84 24.52 -7.61 -2.54
CA LEU A 84 23.49 -7.42 -3.56
C LEU A 84 22.56 -6.24 -3.24
N LEU A 85 22.23 -6.03 -1.96
CA LEU A 85 21.23 -5.05 -1.54
C LEU A 85 21.82 -3.64 -1.37
N TYR A 86 22.83 -3.46 -0.53
CA TYR A 86 23.25 -2.13 -0.06
C TYR A 86 23.76 -1.17 -1.15
N PRO A 87 24.54 -1.61 -2.15
CA PRO A 87 25.06 -0.71 -3.18
C PRO A 87 23.98 -0.17 -4.13
N ARG A 88 22.81 -0.78 -4.18
CA ARG A 88 21.77 -0.46 -5.15
C ARG A 88 21.10 0.88 -4.85
N ALA A 89 20.69 1.58 -5.90
CA ALA A 89 19.83 2.76 -5.78
C ALA A 89 18.34 2.38 -5.69
N ASP A 90 17.96 1.25 -6.27
CA ASP A 90 16.59 0.70 -6.34
C ASP A 90 16.32 -0.35 -5.24
N ARG A 91 16.95 -0.20 -4.06
CA ARG A 91 16.75 -1.09 -2.90
C ARG A 91 15.29 -1.42 -2.61
N PRO A 92 14.34 -0.45 -2.64
CA PRO A 92 12.94 -0.77 -2.38
C PRO A 92 12.37 -1.78 -3.36
N ALA A 93 12.76 -1.69 -4.64
CA ALA A 93 12.31 -2.61 -5.67
C ALA A 93 12.89 -4.01 -5.47
N LEU A 94 14.18 -4.11 -5.10
CA LEU A 94 14.81 -5.40 -4.78
C LEU A 94 14.17 -6.05 -3.55
N LEU A 95 13.87 -5.27 -2.51
CA LEU A 95 13.14 -5.78 -1.35
C LEU A 95 11.75 -6.24 -1.78
N ALA A 96 11.01 -5.42 -2.51
CA ALA A 96 9.65 -5.74 -2.95
C ALA A 96 9.57 -6.95 -3.87
N SER A 97 10.63 -7.27 -4.63
CA SER A 97 10.64 -8.46 -5.48
C SER A 97 10.61 -9.77 -4.68
N PHE A 98 10.89 -9.73 -3.38
CA PHE A 98 10.78 -10.90 -2.50
C PHE A 98 9.38 -11.07 -1.87
N ALA A 99 8.50 -10.06 -1.95
CA ALA A 99 7.15 -10.15 -1.37
C ALA A 99 6.29 -11.32 -1.93
N PRO A 100 6.32 -11.64 -3.24
CA PRO A 100 5.61 -12.81 -3.77
C PRO A 100 6.09 -14.14 -3.17
N GLU A 101 7.36 -14.21 -2.78
CA GLU A 101 7.94 -15.39 -2.14
C GLU A 101 7.40 -15.58 -0.72
N VAL A 102 7.22 -14.48 0.01
CA VAL A 102 6.53 -14.50 1.31
C VAL A 102 5.09 -14.98 1.15
N ALA A 103 4.37 -14.45 0.15
CA ALA A 103 3.01 -14.89 -0.16
C ALA A 103 2.93 -16.38 -0.50
N ALA A 104 3.86 -16.89 -1.30
CA ALA A 104 3.89 -18.31 -1.70
C ALA A 104 4.13 -19.27 -0.51
N CYS A 105 4.77 -18.80 0.56
CA CYS A 105 5.03 -19.60 1.75
C CYS A 105 3.90 -19.54 2.80
N ALA A 106 3.00 -18.56 2.72
CA ALA A 106 2.05 -18.24 3.81
C ALA A 106 1.14 -19.40 4.23
N ASP A 107 0.72 -20.27 3.30
CA ASP A 107 -0.17 -21.40 3.61
C ASP A 107 0.49 -22.46 4.51
N ARG A 108 1.83 -22.50 4.53
CA ARG A 108 2.62 -23.58 5.16
C ARG A 108 3.66 -23.07 6.16
N ASP A 109 3.92 -21.78 6.18
CA ASP A 109 4.86 -21.13 7.08
C ASP A 109 4.16 -20.06 7.94
N PRO A 110 4.01 -20.29 9.27
CA PRO A 110 3.36 -19.33 10.16
C PRO A 110 4.12 -18.00 10.27
N VAL A 111 5.43 -17.96 9.99
CA VAL A 111 6.20 -16.72 9.97
C VAL A 111 5.80 -15.88 8.76
N ALA A 112 5.78 -16.48 7.57
CA ALA A 112 5.30 -15.82 6.35
C ALA A 112 3.84 -15.34 6.48
N ALA A 113 2.95 -16.18 7.02
CA ALA A 113 1.57 -15.78 7.30
C ALA A 113 1.49 -14.62 8.31
N GLY A 114 2.36 -14.59 9.31
CA GLY A 114 2.47 -13.51 10.29
C GLY A 114 2.86 -12.19 9.65
N ILE A 115 3.84 -12.20 8.75
CA ILE A 115 4.29 -11.02 8.01
C ILE A 115 3.14 -10.43 7.17
N LEU A 116 2.35 -11.26 6.49
CA LEU A 116 1.23 -10.78 5.68
C LEU A 116 0.08 -10.24 6.54
N ARG A 117 -0.17 -10.83 7.71
CA ARG A 117 -1.13 -10.31 8.69
C ARG A 117 -0.71 -8.94 9.22
N GLU A 118 0.57 -8.76 9.55
CA GLU A 118 1.10 -7.46 9.99
C GLU A 118 1.07 -6.42 8.87
N ALA A 119 1.40 -6.81 7.63
CA ALA A 119 1.25 -5.94 6.47
C ALA A 119 -0.20 -5.49 6.26
N ALA A 120 -1.16 -6.42 6.35
CA ALA A 120 -2.58 -6.12 6.28
C ALA A 120 -3.03 -5.13 7.36
N ALA A 121 -2.55 -5.30 8.60
CA ALA A 121 -2.84 -4.38 9.69
C ALA A 121 -2.31 -2.97 9.39
N HIS A 122 -1.06 -2.83 8.95
CA HIS A 122 -0.50 -1.53 8.56
C HIS A 122 -1.29 -0.85 7.44
N ILE A 123 -1.70 -1.62 6.42
CA ILE A 123 -2.52 -1.10 5.32
C ILE A 123 -3.87 -0.60 5.84
N ALA A 124 -4.52 -1.36 6.72
CA ALA A 124 -5.81 -0.99 7.29
C ALA A 124 -5.72 0.22 8.23
N GLU A 125 -4.66 0.33 9.03
CA GLU A 125 -4.37 1.51 9.85
C GLU A 125 -4.17 2.76 9.02
N ALA A 126 -3.41 2.67 7.91
CA ALA A 126 -3.22 3.78 6.99
C ALA A 126 -4.56 4.19 6.33
N ALA A 127 -5.41 3.22 5.97
CA ALA A 127 -6.76 3.49 5.45
C ALA A 127 -7.64 4.20 6.50
N ALA A 128 -7.63 3.69 7.74
CA ALA A 128 -8.43 4.25 8.83
C ALA A 128 -8.02 5.68 9.20
N ALA A 129 -6.71 5.98 9.15
CA ALA A 129 -6.20 7.32 9.41
C ALA A 129 -6.67 8.38 8.39
N VAL A 130 -7.11 7.96 7.19
CA VAL A 130 -7.54 8.88 6.13
C VAL A 130 -9.02 8.79 5.76
N CYS A 131 -9.75 7.75 6.16
CA CYS A 131 -11.21 7.73 5.94
C CYS A 131 -11.85 8.94 6.63
N PRO A 132 -12.70 9.69 5.92
CA PRO A 132 -13.62 10.62 6.56
C PRO A 132 -14.46 9.93 7.64
N GLU A 133 -14.87 10.70 8.64
CA GLU A 133 -15.94 10.27 9.55
C GLU A 133 -17.23 10.14 8.73
N ALA A 134 -17.96 9.05 8.95
CA ALA A 134 -19.27 8.88 8.34
C ALA A 134 -20.28 9.70 9.16
N ASP A 135 -20.93 10.67 8.53
CA ASP A 135 -22.13 11.26 9.10
C ASP A 135 -23.25 10.22 9.13
N ALA A 136 -24.08 10.24 10.17
CA ALA A 136 -25.11 9.22 10.42
C ALA A 136 -26.15 9.06 9.29
N ASP A 137 -26.22 10.03 8.37
CA ASP A 137 -27.11 10.08 7.20
C ASP A 137 -26.39 9.90 5.85
N GLU A 138 -25.06 9.67 5.81
CA GLU A 138 -24.29 9.50 4.57
C GLU A 138 -23.94 8.04 4.25
N ASP A 139 -23.77 7.75 2.95
CA ASP A 139 -23.32 6.45 2.46
C ASP A 139 -21.98 6.02 3.08
N ALA A 140 -21.83 4.71 3.31
CA ALA A 140 -20.60 4.07 3.81
C ALA A 140 -19.31 4.61 3.15
N CYS A 141 -18.29 4.98 3.95
CA CYS A 141 -16.97 5.42 3.46
C CYS A 141 -16.41 4.39 2.47
N GLU A 142 -16.21 4.77 1.19
CA GLU A 142 -15.57 3.87 0.23
C GLU A 142 -14.05 3.88 0.44
N VAL A 143 -13.46 2.69 0.62
CA VAL A 143 -12.01 2.49 0.66
C VAL A 143 -11.59 1.79 -0.61
N ALA A 144 -11.03 2.54 -1.55
CA ALA A 144 -10.55 2.00 -2.82
C ALA A 144 -9.13 1.44 -2.68
N LEU A 145 -8.96 0.14 -2.92
CA LEU A 145 -7.65 -0.52 -2.95
C LEU A 145 -7.10 -0.53 -4.39
N THR A 146 -5.88 -0.01 -4.59
CA THR A 146 -5.21 0.02 -5.91
C THR A 146 -3.72 -0.27 -5.82
N GLY A 147 -3.13 -0.70 -6.94
CA GLY A 147 -1.70 -0.99 -7.04
C GLY A 147 -1.38 -2.48 -7.12
N GLY A 148 -0.14 -2.77 -7.53
CA GLY A 148 0.28 -4.12 -7.90
C GLY A 148 0.38 -5.11 -6.75
N LEU A 149 0.43 -4.63 -5.50
CA LEU A 149 0.60 -5.46 -4.31
C LEU A 149 -0.62 -6.38 -4.09
N PHE A 150 -1.82 -5.86 -4.33
CA PHE A 150 -3.08 -6.60 -4.13
C PHE A 150 -3.25 -7.78 -5.09
N ARG A 151 -2.38 -7.91 -6.11
CA ARG A 151 -2.32 -9.09 -6.99
C ARG A 151 -1.70 -10.32 -6.32
N MET A 152 -1.14 -10.19 -5.11
CA MET A 152 -0.71 -11.35 -4.31
C MET A 152 -1.89 -12.26 -3.90
N GLY A 153 -3.12 -11.76 -4.00
CA GLY A 153 -4.33 -12.56 -3.79
C GLY A 153 -4.65 -12.78 -2.32
N GLU A 154 -5.38 -13.87 -2.04
CA GLU A 154 -5.96 -14.18 -0.73
C GLU A 154 -4.97 -14.21 0.45
N PRO A 155 -3.68 -14.59 0.30
CA PRO A 155 -2.71 -14.49 1.40
C PRO A 155 -2.60 -13.10 2.04
N LEU A 156 -2.82 -12.03 1.26
CA LEU A 156 -2.89 -10.66 1.77
C LEU A 156 -4.34 -10.16 1.88
N LEU A 157 -5.20 -10.49 0.93
CA LEU A 157 -6.55 -9.93 0.87
C LEU A 157 -7.47 -10.42 1.99
N VAL A 158 -7.32 -11.67 2.46
CA VAL A 158 -8.10 -12.17 3.62
C VAL A 158 -7.80 -11.36 4.88
N PRO A 159 -6.57 -11.31 5.40
CA PRO A 159 -6.29 -10.55 6.63
C PRO A 159 -6.55 -9.05 6.46
N LEU A 160 -6.38 -8.50 5.25
CA LEU A 160 -6.70 -7.10 4.98
C LEU A 160 -8.20 -6.81 5.11
N ARG A 161 -9.06 -7.68 4.59
CA ARG A 161 -10.53 -7.52 4.73
C ARG A 161 -10.95 -7.63 6.20
N GLU A 162 -10.32 -8.52 6.97
CA GLU A 162 -10.56 -8.67 8.41
C GLU A 162 -10.17 -7.40 9.18
N GLU A 163 -8.98 -6.85 8.94
CA GLU A 163 -8.51 -5.64 9.60
C GLU A 163 -9.30 -4.39 9.20
N LEU A 164 -9.69 -4.27 7.92
CA LEU A 164 -10.57 -3.19 7.46
C LEU A 164 -11.96 -3.28 8.09
N ALA A 165 -12.55 -4.47 8.19
CA ALA A 165 -13.85 -4.65 8.85
C ALA A 165 -13.77 -4.32 10.35
N ARG A 166 -12.63 -4.60 10.98
CA ARG A 166 -12.38 -4.29 12.39
C ARG A 166 -12.21 -2.79 12.65
N LEU A 167 -11.41 -2.10 11.83
CA LEU A 167 -11.08 -0.69 12.02
C LEU A 167 -12.11 0.27 11.42
N LEU A 168 -12.81 -0.17 10.38
CA LEU A 168 -13.76 0.62 9.61
C LEU A 168 -15.05 -0.19 9.36
N PRO A 169 -15.83 -0.52 10.41
CA PRO A 169 -17.01 -1.38 10.29
C PRO A 169 -18.11 -0.83 9.37
N GLY A 170 -18.14 0.49 9.16
CA GLY A 170 -19.05 1.17 8.23
C GLY A 170 -18.47 1.46 6.85
N ALA A 171 -17.22 1.06 6.57
CA ALA A 171 -16.59 1.32 5.27
C ALA A 171 -16.76 0.14 4.31
N ARG A 172 -16.89 0.45 3.02
CA ARG A 172 -16.90 -0.56 1.97
C ARG A 172 -15.57 -0.57 1.24
N ALA A 173 -14.83 -1.67 1.39
CA ALA A 173 -13.66 -1.92 0.55
C ALA A 173 -14.12 -2.15 -0.90
N VAL A 174 -13.63 -1.34 -1.83
CA VAL A 174 -13.94 -1.44 -3.26
C VAL A 174 -12.64 -1.61 -4.06
N PRO A 175 -12.66 -2.39 -5.15
CA PRO A 175 -11.58 -2.31 -6.13
C PRO A 175 -11.47 -0.87 -6.65
N GLY A 176 -10.25 -0.37 -6.84
CA GLY A 176 -10.05 0.93 -7.46
C GLY A 176 -10.80 1.03 -8.79
N SER A 177 -11.72 1.99 -8.92
CA SER A 177 -12.41 2.22 -10.18
C SER A 177 -11.46 2.81 -11.23
N GLY A 178 -11.21 2.06 -12.30
CA GLY A 178 -10.50 2.50 -13.50
C GLY A 178 -8.99 2.76 -13.34
N ASP A 179 -8.36 3.14 -14.45
CA ASP A 179 -6.96 3.56 -14.54
C ASP A 179 -6.77 4.95 -13.88
N PRO A 180 -5.67 5.19 -13.13
CA PRO A 180 -5.27 6.54 -12.69
C PRO A 180 -5.42 7.65 -13.75
N LEU A 181 -5.12 7.36 -15.02
CA LEU A 181 -5.26 8.30 -16.14
C LEU A 181 -6.72 8.71 -16.37
N ILE A 182 -7.67 7.79 -16.22
CA ILE A 182 -9.11 8.09 -16.28
C ILE A 182 -9.50 9.02 -15.14
N GLY A 183 -8.93 8.82 -13.95
CA GLY A 183 -9.10 9.71 -12.81
C GLY A 183 -8.64 11.13 -13.12
N ALA A 184 -7.43 11.28 -13.66
CA ALA A 184 -6.87 12.57 -14.05
C ALA A 184 -7.73 13.28 -15.11
N LEU A 185 -8.19 12.55 -16.14
CA LEU A 185 -9.06 13.10 -17.17
C LEU A 185 -10.38 13.60 -16.60
N ARG A 186 -11.02 12.84 -15.70
CA ARG A 186 -12.27 13.24 -15.04
C ARG A 186 -12.09 14.50 -14.19
N ILE A 187 -10.97 14.64 -13.50
CA ILE A 187 -10.65 15.84 -12.72
C ILE A 187 -10.46 17.04 -13.67
N ALA A 188 -9.74 16.88 -14.77
CA ALA A 188 -9.55 17.93 -15.77
C ALA A 188 -10.88 18.38 -16.40
N GLN A 189 -11.76 17.44 -16.75
CA GLN A 189 -13.11 17.74 -17.26
C GLN A 189 -13.99 18.47 -16.24
N ALA A 190 -13.91 18.07 -14.96
CA ALA A 190 -14.65 18.74 -13.89
C ALA A 190 -14.14 20.18 -13.67
N LEU A 191 -12.84 20.41 -13.81
CA LEU A 191 -12.25 21.75 -13.78
C LEU A 191 -12.74 22.62 -14.94
N ASP A 192 -12.72 22.09 -16.16
CA ASP A 192 -13.15 22.82 -17.37
C ASP A 192 -14.63 23.21 -17.32
N THR A 193 -15.48 22.30 -16.81
CA THR A 193 -16.93 22.51 -16.70
C THR A 193 -17.38 23.23 -15.42
N GLY A 194 -16.45 23.60 -14.53
CA GLY A 194 -16.75 24.23 -13.24
C GLY A 194 -17.42 23.28 -12.22
N GLY A 195 -17.42 21.98 -12.48
CA GLY A 195 -17.99 20.93 -11.62
C GLY A 195 -17.00 20.27 -10.66
N LEU A 196 -15.85 20.91 -10.39
CA LEU A 196 -14.86 20.35 -9.46
C LEU A 196 -15.35 20.49 -8.00
N ARG A 197 -15.48 19.35 -7.32
CA ARG A 197 -15.80 19.24 -5.89
C ARG A 197 -14.58 18.95 -5.02
N LEU A 198 -13.49 18.50 -5.61
CA LEU A 198 -12.27 18.17 -4.87
C LEU A 198 -11.60 19.44 -4.35
N PRO A 199 -11.10 19.45 -3.10
CA PRO A 199 -10.46 20.61 -2.53
C PRO A 199 -9.09 20.85 -3.18
N HIS A 200 -8.69 22.12 -3.30
CA HIS A 200 -7.35 22.46 -3.76
C HIS A 200 -6.28 21.98 -2.76
N HIS A 201 -5.12 21.61 -3.27
CA HIS A 201 -3.97 21.23 -2.44
C HIS A 201 -2.66 21.53 -3.16
N PRO A 202 -1.66 22.15 -2.50
CA PRO A 202 -0.44 22.59 -3.17
C PRO A 202 0.34 21.46 -3.87
N THR A 203 0.21 20.23 -3.38
CA THR A 203 0.93 19.06 -3.94
C THR A 203 0.03 17.94 -4.47
N LEU A 204 -1.29 17.95 -4.19
CA LEU A 204 -2.20 16.87 -4.61
C LEU A 204 -3.15 17.30 -5.74
N LEU A 205 -3.58 18.56 -5.73
CA LEU A 205 -4.44 19.14 -6.75
C LEU A 205 -4.18 20.64 -6.85
N CYS A 206 -3.19 21.00 -7.67
CA CYS A 206 -2.81 22.37 -7.95
C CYS A 206 -3.29 22.76 -9.35
N VAL A 207 -4.08 23.84 -9.42
CA VAL A 207 -4.43 24.49 -10.67
C VAL A 207 -3.59 25.75 -10.75
N PRO A 208 -2.53 25.78 -11.58
CA PRO A 208 -1.74 26.99 -11.74
C PRO A 208 -2.63 28.12 -12.26
N ALA A 209 -2.51 29.31 -11.68
CA ALA A 209 -3.19 30.48 -12.22
C ALA A 209 -2.75 30.67 -13.68
N PRO A 210 -3.67 31.07 -14.58
CA PRO A 210 -3.28 31.36 -15.96
C PRO A 210 -2.18 32.43 -15.94
N GLY A 211 -0.98 32.05 -16.38
CA GLY A 211 0.11 33.00 -16.59
C GLY A 211 -0.32 34.08 -17.59
N PRO A 212 0.34 35.25 -17.61
CA PRO A 212 0.07 36.25 -18.63
C PRO A 212 0.16 35.60 -20.01
N ARG A 213 -0.93 35.68 -20.78
CA ARG A 213 -0.91 35.23 -22.17
C ARG A 213 0.13 36.07 -22.92
N PRO A 214 1.03 35.45 -23.70
CA PRO A 214 1.99 36.19 -24.53
C PRO A 214 1.29 37.08 -25.55
#